data_AF-A0A2X3F5U6-F1
#
_entry.id   AF-A0A2X3F5U6-F1
#
_cell.length_a   1.000
_cell.length_b   1.000
_cell.length_c   1.000
_cell.angle_alpha   90.00
_cell.angle_beta   90.00
_cell.angle_gamma   90.00
#
_symmetry.space_group_name_H-M   'P 1'
#
loop_
_entity.id
_entity.type
_entity.pdbx_description
1 polymer ?
#
loop_
_entity_poly.entity_id
_entity_poly.type
_entity_poly.pdbx_seq_one_letter_code
_entity_poly.pdbx_strand_id
1 'polypeptide(L)'
;MHGLINTVLICPPQEWIDFVPANYLNSTHPDAIFVQKLLIVQHAPEGRLILLGNLLKTITAEGIETQQLMDDGIALALKNRFALPVPQYIGKSA
;
A
#
# COMPACT_ATOMS: atom_id res chain seq x y z
N MET A 1 46.34 -9.08 14.25
CA MET A 1 46.13 -8.57 12.87
C MET A 1 45.01 -9.39 12.25
N HIS A 2 43.81 -8.82 12.23
CA HIS A 2 43.12 -8.32 11.03
C HIS A 2 42.30 -9.40 10.31
N GLY A 3 40.98 -9.23 10.32
CA GLY A 3 40.08 -10.03 9.49
C GLY A 3 38.61 -9.99 9.93
N LEU A 4 38.07 -8.83 10.31
CA LEU A 4 36.62 -8.66 10.44
C LEU A 4 36.03 -8.74 9.02
N ILE A 5 35.46 -9.89 8.66
CA ILE A 5 34.65 -10.05 7.46
C ILE A 5 33.32 -9.33 7.67
N ASN A 6 33.26 -8.06 7.28
CA ASN A 6 32.01 -7.35 7.05
C ASN A 6 31.30 -8.00 5.85
N THR A 7 30.53 -9.06 6.08
CA THR A 7 29.53 -9.51 5.13
C THR A 7 28.37 -8.52 5.18
N VAL A 8 28.53 -7.39 4.49
CA VAL A 8 27.38 -6.62 4.03
C VAL A 8 26.65 -7.54 3.07
N LEU A 9 25.47 -8.01 3.45
CA LEU A 9 24.55 -8.67 2.55
C LEU A 9 24.12 -7.64 1.49
N ILE A 10 24.89 -7.55 0.40
CA ILE A 10 24.51 -6.79 -0.77
C ILE A 10 23.35 -7.57 -1.40
N CYS A 11 22.16 -6.99 -1.39
CA CYS A 11 21.06 -7.51 -2.21
C CYS A 11 21.51 -7.40 -3.67
N PRO A 12 21.64 -8.52 -4.42
CA PRO A 12 22.02 -8.45 -5.81
C PRO A 12 21.00 -7.62 -6.59
N PRO A 13 21.42 -6.90 -7.65
CA PRO A 13 20.47 -6.16 -8.48
C PRO A 13 19.40 -7.12 -8.98
N GLN A 14 18.14 -6.75 -8.79
CA GLN A 14 17.02 -7.55 -9.28
C GLN A 14 16.83 -7.25 -10.76
N GLU A 15 16.69 -8.30 -11.55
CA GLU A 15 16.43 -8.16 -12.97
C GLU A 15 14.95 -7.87 -13.19
N TRP A 16 14.60 -7.19 -14.28
CA TRP A 16 13.21 -6.88 -14.62
C TRP A 16 12.32 -8.13 -14.67
N ILE A 17 12.91 -9.26 -15.04
CA ILE A 17 12.24 -10.57 -15.13
C ILE A 17 11.80 -11.09 -13.75
N ASP A 18 12.45 -10.69 -12.66
CA ASP A 18 12.12 -11.14 -11.30
C ASP A 18 10.86 -10.44 -10.76
N PHE A 19 10.51 -9.27 -11.30
CA PHE A 19 9.32 -8.53 -10.88
C PHE A 19 8.02 -9.11 -11.45
N VAL A 20 8.06 -9.72 -12.64
CA VAL A 20 6.85 -10.32 -13.25
C VAL A 20 6.25 -11.43 -12.37
N PRO A 21 7.00 -12.47 -11.93
CA PRO A 21 6.45 -13.51 -11.07
C PRO A 21 6.07 -12.98 -9.68
N ALA A 22 6.83 -12.02 -9.13
CA ALA A 22 6.49 -11.39 -7.86
C ALA A 22 5.18 -10.58 -7.95
N ASN A 23 4.98 -9.83 -9.03
CA ASN A 23 3.76 -9.06 -9.27
C ASN A 23 2.57 -9.99 -9.52
N TYR A 24 2.76 -11.09 -10.24
CA TYR A 24 1.72 -12.11 -10.42
C TYR A 24 1.26 -12.65 -9.06
N LEU A 25 2.19 -13.11 -8.22
CA LEU A 25 1.89 -13.58 -6.88
C LEU A 25 1.15 -12.52 -6.05
N ASN A 26 1.64 -11.28 -6.03
CA ASN A 26 1.02 -10.18 -5.28
C ASN A 26 -0.38 -9.80 -5.79
N SER A 27 -0.69 -10.07 -7.05
CA SER A 27 -1.96 -9.69 -7.69
C SER A 27 -2.97 -10.83 -7.79
N THR A 28 -2.56 -12.09 -7.60
CA THR A 28 -3.46 -13.25 -7.78
C THR A 28 -3.52 -14.20 -6.60
N HIS A 29 -2.53 -14.21 -5.71
CA HIS A 29 -2.53 -15.16 -4.60
C HIS A 29 -3.62 -14.80 -3.59
N PRO A 30 -4.45 -15.76 -3.12
CA PRO A 30 -5.56 -15.48 -2.21
C PRO A 30 -5.11 -14.80 -0.90
N ASP A 31 -3.91 -15.15 -0.43
CA ASP A 31 -3.34 -14.56 0.79
C ASP A 31 -2.64 -13.22 0.55
N ALA A 32 -2.51 -12.74 -0.69
CA ALA A 32 -1.88 -11.46 -0.96
C ALA A 32 -2.78 -10.30 -0.48
N ILE A 33 -2.18 -9.32 0.19
CA ILE A 33 -2.91 -8.18 0.77
C ILE A 33 -3.69 -7.39 -0.28
N PHE A 34 -3.17 -7.29 -1.51
CA PHE A 34 -3.78 -6.56 -2.61
C PHE A 34 -4.98 -7.29 -3.23
N VAL A 35 -5.08 -8.62 -3.02
CA VAL A 35 -6.25 -9.42 -3.40
C VAL A 35 -7.32 -9.35 -2.32
N GLN A 36 -6.91 -9.36 -1.05
CA GLN A 36 -7.84 -9.36 0.08
C GLN A 36 -8.43 -7.99 0.41
N LYS A 37 -7.67 -6.90 0.22
CA LYS A 37 -8.02 -5.58 0.74
C LYS A 37 -7.68 -4.47 -0.24
N LEU A 38 -8.53 -3.45 -0.24
CA LEU A 38 -8.19 -2.15 -0.83
C LEU A 38 -7.03 -1.54 -0.03
N LEU A 39 -5.88 -1.33 -0.65
CA LEU A 39 -4.72 -0.70 -0.02
C LEU A 39 -4.22 0.45 -0.88
N ILE A 40 -4.15 1.65 -0.30
CA ILE A 40 -3.55 2.82 -0.93
C ILE A 40 -2.60 3.44 0.08
N VAL A 41 -1.39 3.75 -0.37
CA VAL A 41 -0.40 4.49 0.41
C VAL A 41 0.08 5.64 -0.45
N GLN A 42 -0.15 6.87 0.01
CA GLN A 42 0.32 8.08 -0.64
C GLN A 42 1.23 8.83 0.30
N HIS A 43 2.45 9.12 -0.17
CA HIS A 43 3.42 9.92 0.55
C HIS A 43 3.36 11.36 0.04
N ALA A 44 3.38 12.30 0.97
CA ALA A 44 3.46 13.72 0.73
C ALA A 44 4.53 14.34 1.66
N PRO A 45 5.04 15.55 1.38
CA PRO A 45 6.03 16.20 2.25
C PRO A 45 5.56 16.35 3.71
N GLU A 46 4.26 16.59 3.91
CA GLU A 46 3.62 16.77 5.22
C GLU A 46 3.34 15.46 5.96
N GLY A 47 3.47 14.30 5.29
CA GLY A 47 3.14 13.02 5.91
C GLY A 47 2.77 11.90 4.94
N ARG A 48 2.04 10.92 5.45
CA ARG A 48 1.52 9.80 4.64
C ARG A 48 0.05 9.54 4.94
N LEU A 49 -0.69 9.29 3.87
CA LEU A 49 -2.07 8.83 3.89
C LEU A 49 -2.10 7.35 3.54
N ILE A 50 -2.79 6.55 4.36
CA ILE A 50 -2.92 5.11 4.16
C ILE A 50 -4.39 4.74 4.24
N LEU A 51 -4.95 4.18 3.18
CA LEU A 51 -6.28 3.56 3.21
C LEU A 51 -6.09 2.03 3.18
N LEU A 52 -6.57 1.32 4.21
CA LEU A 52 -6.56 -0.13 4.29
C LEU A 52 -7.99 -0.65 4.52
N GLY A 53 -8.60 -1.22 3.49
CA GLY A 53 -10.01 -1.55 3.45
C GLY A 53 -10.84 -0.27 3.58
N ASN A 54 -11.47 -0.10 4.74
CA ASN A 54 -12.23 1.07 5.13
C ASN A 54 -11.56 1.92 6.22
N LEU A 55 -10.33 1.58 6.62
CA LEU A 55 -9.58 2.34 7.62
C LEU A 55 -8.67 3.35 6.93
N LEU A 56 -8.92 4.63 7.14
CA LEU A 56 -8.06 5.72 6.69
C LEU A 56 -7.16 6.16 7.83
N LYS A 57 -5.86 6.11 7.61
CA LYS A 57 -4.82 6.50 8.55
C LYS A 57 -4.04 7.68 7.96
N THR A 58 -3.96 8.75 8.73
CA THR A 58 -3.20 9.97 8.39
C THR A 58 -2.05 10.08 9.36
N ILE A 59 -0.84 10.23 8.85
CA ILE A 59 0.38 10.25 9.66
C ILE A 59 1.12 11.51 9.29
N THR A 60 1.21 12.45 10.22
CA THR A 60 1.88 13.75 10.06
C THR A 60 2.93 13.92 11.16
N ALA A 61 3.59 15.08 11.20
CA ALA A 61 4.54 15.41 12.26
C ALA A 61 3.86 15.54 13.64
N GLU A 62 2.59 15.92 13.66
CA GLU A 62 1.79 16.13 14.87
C GLU A 62 1.27 14.82 15.47
N GLY A 63 1.19 13.75 14.67
CA GLY A 63 0.81 12.44 15.16
C GLY A 63 0.16 11.53 14.12
N ILE A 64 -0.59 10.55 14.64
CA ILE A 64 -1.26 9.53 13.85
C ILE A 64 -2.75 9.60 14.14
N GLU A 65 -3.54 9.84 13.11
CA GLU A 65 -5.00 9.78 13.17
C GLU A 65 -5.50 8.56 12.40
N THR A 66 -6.49 7.87 12.95
CA THR A 66 -7.14 6.72 12.29
C THR A 66 -8.64 6.92 12.31
N GLN A 67 -9.26 6.81 11.14
CA GLN A 67 -10.69 6.99 10.95
C GLN A 67 -11.25 5.79 10.19
N GLN A 68 -12.34 5.21 10.70
CA GLN A 68 -13.11 4.22 9.97
C GLN A 68 -14.12 4.91 9.05
N LEU A 69 -14.09 4.56 7.77
CA LEU A 69 -14.97 5.11 6.74
C LEU A 69 -16.14 4.15 6.50
N MET A 70 -17.30 4.72 6.19
CA MET A 70 -18.42 3.99 5.57
C MET A 70 -18.19 3.90 4.05
N ASP A 71 -18.94 3.05 3.36
CA ASP A 71 -18.73 2.77 1.93
C ASP A 71 -18.77 4.04 1.05
N ASP A 72 -19.74 4.93 1.28
CA ASP A 72 -19.82 6.23 0.59
C ASP A 72 -18.62 7.13 0.91
N GLY A 73 -18.06 6.99 2.12
CA GLY A 73 -16.87 7.71 2.57
C GLY A 73 -15.60 7.25 1.86
N ILE A 74 -15.52 5.99 1.41
CA ILE A 74 -14.38 5.46 0.65
C ILE A 74 -14.33 6.14 -0.73
N ALA A 75 -15.44 6.17 -1.46
CA ALA A 75 -15.52 6.81 -2.77
C ALA A 75 -15.12 8.30 -2.70
N LEU A 76 -15.58 9.00 -1.66
CA LEU A 76 -15.21 10.39 -1.42
C LEU A 76 -13.73 10.55 -1.08
N ALA A 77 -13.16 9.66 -0.27
CA ALA A 77 -11.74 9.68 0.08
C ALA A 77 -10.85 9.43 -1.14
N LEU A 78 -11.20 8.47 -2.01
CA LEU A 78 -10.48 8.20 -3.26
C LEU A 78 -10.38 9.46 -4.12
N LYS A 79 -11.51 10.15 -4.33
CA LYS A 79 -11.55 11.35 -5.16
C LYS A 79 -10.85 12.54 -4.52
N ASN A 80 -11.17 12.86 -3.27
CA ASN A 80 -10.78 14.13 -2.66
C ASN A 80 -9.40 14.10 -2.00
N ARG A 81 -8.98 12.94 -1.46
CA ARG A 81 -7.69 12.82 -0.75
C ARG A 81 -6.62 12.20 -1.64
N PHE A 82 -6.97 11.17 -2.40
CA PHE A 82 -6.01 10.45 -3.24
C PHE A 82 -5.99 10.89 -4.71
N ALA A 83 -6.92 11.77 -5.12
CA ALA A 83 -7.08 12.21 -6.52
C ALA A 83 -7.26 11.05 -7.52
N LEU A 84 -7.85 9.94 -7.06
CA LEU A 84 -8.12 8.77 -7.88
C LEU A 84 -9.58 8.73 -8.33
N PRO A 85 -9.87 8.30 -9.57
CA PRO A 85 -11.23 8.04 -9.98
C PRO A 85 -11.81 6.89 -9.14
N VAL A 86 -13.11 6.97 -8.83
CA VAL A 86 -13.81 5.87 -8.17
C VAL A 86 -13.88 4.71 -9.17
N PRO A 87 -13.33 3.52 -8.84
CA PRO A 87 -13.42 2.35 -9.72
C PRO A 87 -14.87 2.00 -9.99
N GLN A 88 -15.20 1.64 -11.23
CA GLN A 88 -16.56 1.21 -11.61
C GLN A 88 -16.99 -0.10 -10.92
N TYR A 89 -16.05 -0.81 -10.27
CA TYR A 89 -16.28 -2.02 -9.49
C TYR A 89 -15.59 -1.88 -8.13
N ILE A 90 -16.24 -1.22 -7.16
CA ILE A 90 -15.95 -1.48 -5.75
C ILE A 90 -16.81 -2.69 -5.40
N GLY A 91 -16.16 -3.81 -5.10
CA GLY A 91 -16.80 -5.12 -4.96
C GLY A 91 -18.09 -5.04 -4.15
N LYS A 92 -19.21 -5.43 -4.77
CA LYS A 92 -20.40 -5.82 -4.03
C LYS A 92 -20.00 -7.01 -3.17
N SER A 93 -20.19 -6.91 -1.85
CA SER A 93 -20.37 -8.12 -1.04
C SER A 93 -21.46 -8.95 -1.70
N ALA A 94 -21.09 -10.15 -2.14
CA ALA A 94 -22.02 -11.25 -2.29
C ALA A 94 -22.50 -11.71 -0.91
#